data_AF-X1D098-F1
#
_entry.id   AF-X1D098-F1
#
_cell.length_a   1.000
_cell.length_b   1.000
_cell.length_c   1.000
_cell.angle_alpha   90.00
_cell.angle_beta   90.00
_cell.angle_gamma   90.00
#
_symmetry.space_group_name_H-M   'P 1'
#
loop_
_entity.id
_entity.type
_entity.pdbx_description
1 polymer ?
#
loop_
_entity_poly.entity_id
_entity_poly.type
_entity_poly.pdbx_seq_one_letter_code
_entity_poly.pdbx_strand_id
1 'polypeptide(L)' 'MELGNLEIVTSEFLGGKIFASSCGPKGVLTLISDPNINIGLIRLILKRSGDELKNILDEFLSGS' A
#
# COMPACT_ATOMS: atom_id res chain seq x y z
N MET A 1 13.44 14.51 -1.43
CA MET A 1 12.39 13.52 -1.73
C MET A 1 12.09 12.80 -0.43
N GLU A 2 11.30 13.43 0.44
CA GLU A 2 10.86 12.78 1.66
C GLU A 2 9.71 11.86 1.28
N LEU A 3 9.94 10.54 1.28
CA LEU A 3 8.84 9.59 1.29
C LEU A 3 8.08 9.84 2.58
N GLY A 4 7.02 10.66 2.51
CA GLY A 4 6.14 10.93 3.65
C GLY A 4 5.71 9.65 4.35
N ASN A 5 5.38 9.74 5.64
CA ASN A 5 5.12 8.59 6.52
C ASN A 5 4.12 7.60 5.91
N LEU A 6 4.65 6.55 5.29
CA LEU A 6 3.90 5.42 4.79
C LEU A 6 3.71 4.43 5.94
N GLU A 7 2.50 4.39 6.48
CA GLU A 7 2.10 3.41 7.50
C GLU A 7 1.96 2.04 6.84
N ILE A 8 2.90 1.14 7.13
CA ILE A 8 2.93 -0.22 6.60
C ILE A 8 2.97 -1.24 7.72
N VAL A 9 2.15 -2.27 7.58
CA VAL A 9 2.28 -3.55 8.28
C VAL A 9 2.88 -4.56 7.32
N THR A 10 3.87 -5.33 7.79
CA THR A 10 4.48 -6.41 7.01
C THR A 10 4.40 -7.72 7.77
N SER A 11 3.92 -8.76 7.09
CA SER A 11 3.94 -10.14 7.58
C SER A 11 4.86 -10.96 6.68
N GLU A 12 5.84 -11.62 7.27
CA GLU A 12 6.83 -12.42 6.54
C GLU A 12 6.59 -13.91 6.74
N PHE A 13 6.65 -14.66 5.65
CA PHE A 13 6.52 -16.12 5.60
C PHE A 13 7.70 -16.71 4.82
N LEU A 14 7.91 -18.02 4.96
CA LEU A 14 8.95 -18.72 4.20
C LEU A 14 8.75 -18.60 2.67
N GLY A 15 7.49 -18.58 2.22
CA GLY A 15 7.15 -18.52 0.80
C GLY A 15 6.89 -17.13 0.25
N GLY A 16 6.95 -16.07 1.08
CA GLY A 16 6.56 -14.75 0.62
C GLY A 16 6.34 -13.73 1.73
N LYS A 17 5.93 -12.53 1.34
CA LYS A 17 5.65 -11.42 2.24
C LYS A 17 4.30 -10.80 1.91
N ILE A 18 3.61 -10.32 2.93
CA ILE A 18 2.39 -9.54 2.80
C ILE A 18 2.67 -8.14 3.33
N PHE A 19 2.36 -7.13 2.54
CA PHE A 19 2.46 -5.73 2.91
C PHE A 19 1.06 -5.12 2.88
N ALA A 20 0.65 -4.45 3.94
CA ALA A 20 -0.60 -3.71 3.98
C ALA A 20 -0.31 -2.26 4.36
N SER A 21 -0.92 -1.31 3.66
CA SER A 21 -0.75 0.12 3.91
C SER A 21 -2.05 0.89 3.84
N SER A 22 -2.22 1.84 4.75
CA SER A 22 -3.35 2.76 4.74
C SER A 22 -3.32 3.64 3.47
N CYS A 23 -4.46 3.78 2.80
CA CYS A 23 -4.62 4.57 1.58
C CYS A 23 -5.64 5.69 1.81
N GLY A 24 -5.32 6.55 2.78
CA GLY A 24 -6.29 7.50 3.33
C GLY A 24 -7.28 6.84 4.29
N PRO A 25 -8.30 7.58 4.75
CA PRO A 25 -9.19 7.11 5.83
C PRO A 25 -10.16 6.00 5.42
N LYS A 26 -10.29 5.71 4.12
CA LYS A 26 -11.38 4.88 3.56
C LYS A 26 -10.91 3.53 3.00
N GLY A 27 -9.61 3.22 3.04
CA GLY A 27 -9.11 2.00 2.42
C GLY A 27 -7.72 1.57 2.86
N VAL A 28 -7.44 0.29 2.65
CA VAL A 28 -6.14 -0.33 2.86
C VAL A 28 -5.73 -1.04 1.57
N LEU A 29 -4.50 -0.78 1.10
CA LEU A 29 -3.90 -1.47 -0.03
C LEU A 29 -3.00 -2.59 0.48
N THR A 30 -3.21 -3.80 -0.06
CA THR A 30 -2.42 -4.98 0.29
C THR A 30 -1.66 -5.50 -0.94
N LEU A 31 -0.40 -5.85 -0.75
CA LEU A 31 0.46 -6.49 -1.74
C LEU A 31 1.02 -7.80 -1.17
N ILE A 32 0.96 -8.87 -1.96
CA ILE A 32 1.56 -10.17 -1.64
C ILE A 32 2.68 -10.42 -2.62
N SER A 33 3.86 -10.79 -2.13
CA SER A 33 5.06 -10.99 -2.94
C SER A 33 5.77 -12.30 -2.60
N ASP A 34 6.72 -12.68 -3.47
CA ASP A 34 7.75 -13.66 -3.16
C ASP A 34 8.71 -13.14 -2.06
N PRO A 35 9.57 -14.01 -1.48
CA PRO A 35 10.42 -13.62 -0.36
C PRO A 35 11.62 -12.73 -0.76
N ASN A 36 12.00 -12.69 -2.04
CA ASN A 36 13.20 -12.02 -2.54
C ASN A 36 12.94 -10.61 -3.09
N ILE A 37 11.81 -10.01 -2.72
CA ILE A 37 11.40 -8.69 -3.22
C ILE A 37 12.22 -7.55 -2.60
N ASN A 38 12.42 -6.47 -3.37
CA ASN A 38 13.04 -5.25 -2.85
C ASN A 38 12.03 -4.39 -2.08
N ILE A 39 12.21 -4.28 -0.76
CA ILE A 39 11.32 -3.52 0.14
C ILE A 39 11.22 -2.04 -0.26
N GLY A 40 12.30 -1.43 -0.74
CA GLY A 40 12.29 -0.05 -1.20
C GLY A 40 11.34 0.17 -2.40
N LEU A 41 11.39 -0.75 -3.38
CA LEU A 41 10.46 -0.74 -4.52
C LEU A 41 9.02 -0.99 -4.08
N ILE A 42 8.80 -1.90 -3.13
CA ILE A 42 7.46 -2.14 -2.58
C ILE A 42 6.88 -0.89 -1.92
N ARG A 43 7.67 -0.18 -1.10
CA ARG A 43 7.23 1.07 -0.48
C ARG A 43 6.88 2.13 -1.52
N LEU A 44 7.67 2.24 -2.59
CA LEU A 44 7.40 3.18 -3.68
C LEU A 44 6.08 2.86 -4.40
N ILE A 45 5.86 1.57 -4.73
CA ILE A 45 4.64 1.11 -5.40
C ILE A 45 3.42 1.31 -4.50
N LEU A 46 3.47 0.87 -3.24
CA LEU A 46 2.38 1.03 -2.29
C LEU A 46 2.01 2.50 -2.09
N LYS A 47 3.00 3.40 -2.03
CA LYS A 47 2.74 4.83 -1.91
C LYS A 47 2.01 5.38 -3.14
N ARG A 48 2.55 5.13 -4.33
CA ARG A 48 1.97 5.62 -5.59
C ARG A 48 0.56 5.06 -5.82
N SER A 49 0.42 3.74 -5.74
CA SER A 49 -0.87 3.08 -5.95
C SER A 49 -1.87 3.39 -4.83
N GLY A 50 -1.40 3.62 -3.61
CA GLY A 50 -2.27 4.04 -2.49
C GLY A 50 -2.82 5.44 -2.67
N ASP A 51 -2.02 6.39 -3.18
CA ASP A 51 -2.48 7.74 -3.50
C ASP A 51 -3.50 7.72 -4.66
N GLU A 52 -3.29 6.88 -5.68
CA GLU A 52 -4.24 6.67 -6.77
C GLU A 52 -5.55 6.03 -6.27
N LEU A 53 -5.46 4.96 -5.46
CA LEU A 53 -6.60 4.26 -4.89
C LEU A 53 -7.43 5.18 -3.98
N LYS A 54 -6.79 6.04 -3.19
CA LYS A 54 -7.47 7.01 -2.36
C LYS A 54 -8.42 7.88 -3.19
N ASN A 55 -7.95 8.43 -4.31
CA ASN A 55 -8.77 9.28 -5.17
C ASN A 55 -9.98 8.51 -5.76
N ILE A 56 -9.76 7.26 -6.18
CA ILE A 56 -10.82 6.39 -6.68
C ILE A 56 -11.88 6.14 -5.59
N LEU A 57 -11.45 5.83 -4.36
CA LEU A 57 -12.35 5.61 -3.22
C LEU A 57 -13.08 6.88 -2.81
N ASP A 58 -12.41 8.03 -2.83
CA ASP A 58 -13.02 9.33 -2.53
C ASP A 58 -14.11 9.67 -3.54
N GLU A 59 -13.87 9.48 -4.84
CA GLU A 59 -14.88 9.65 -5.89
C GLU A 59 -16.04 8.66 -5.72
N PHE A 60 -15.74 7.37 -5.63
CA PHE A 60 -16.75 6.31 -5.54
C PHE A 60 -17.69 6.47 -4.33
N LEU A 61 -17.15 6.87 -3.18
CA LEU A 61 -17.91 7.03 -1.94
C LEU A 61 -18.52 8.43 -1.77
N SER A 62 -18.13 9.42 -2.58
CA SER A 62 -18.73 10.77 -2.56
C SER A 62 -20.11 10.84 -3.20
N GLY A 63 -20.50 9.82 -3.98
CA GLY A 63 -21.84 9.68 -4.57
C GLY A 63 -22.88 9.05 -3.64
N SER A 64 -22.62 9.00 -2.33
CA SER A 64 -23.54 8.50 -1.28
C SER A 64 -24.21 9.64 -0.53
#